data_AF-A0A7C3DVK2-F1
#
_entry.id   AF-A0A7C3DVK2-F1
#
_cell.length_a   1.000
_cell.length_b   1.000
_cell.length_c   1.000
_cell.angle_alpha   90.00
_cell.angle_beta   90.00
_cell.angle_gamma   90.00
#
_symmetry.space_group_name_H-M   'P 1'
#
loop_
_entity.id
_entity.type
_entity.pdbx_description
1 polymer ?
#
loop_
_entity_poly.entity_id
_entity_poly.type
_entity_poly.pdbx_seq_one_letter_code
_entity_poly.pdbx_strand_id
1 'polypeptide(L)'
;MDIFDKTITSKGPLGQYMEQSHGYYTFPKLEGPIAPRMKFNGREVLTWSLNNYLGFANHPEVRKADAEAAKEWGMAYPMGARMMSGQTKYHEKLELDLAHFVGKEDGYLLNYGYPGMVSIIDALCSRKDVIVYDSESHACIMDGIFLHKAKGGKSFVFPHNDIERCEKMLGFAKKNAEENGGGIMVITEGVFGMAGDLG
;
A
#
# COMPACT_ATOMS: atom_id res chain seq x y z
N MET A 1 -25.66 21.40 9.54
CA MET A 1 -25.54 19.94 9.58
C MET A 1 -24.28 19.63 10.34
N ASP A 2 -24.42 18.93 11.46
CA ASP A 2 -23.29 18.46 12.24
C ASP A 2 -22.48 17.45 11.41
N ILE A 3 -21.15 17.39 11.59
CA ILE A 3 -20.32 16.46 10.83
C ILE A 3 -20.73 14.99 11.06
N PHE A 4 -21.26 14.66 12.24
CA PHE A 4 -21.72 13.32 12.58
C PHE A 4 -23.06 12.97 11.93
N ASP A 5 -23.89 13.95 11.56
CA ASP A 5 -25.15 13.71 10.84
C ASP A 5 -24.92 13.02 9.48
N LYS A 6 -23.72 13.18 8.90
CA LYS A 6 -23.33 12.55 7.63
C LYS A 6 -23.27 11.02 7.71
N THR A 7 -23.05 10.46 8.90
CA THR A 7 -23.04 8.99 9.10
C THR A 7 -24.40 8.35 8.81
N ILE A 8 -25.47 9.13 8.94
CA ILE A 8 -26.85 8.69 8.71
C ILE A 8 -27.31 9.14 7.32
N THR A 9 -26.96 10.37 6.93
CA THR A 9 -27.50 11.03 5.72
C THR A 9 -26.69 10.77 4.46
N SER A 10 -25.42 10.36 4.57
CA SER A 10 -24.51 10.16 3.44
C SER A 10 -23.67 8.90 3.64
N LYS A 11 -24.32 7.74 3.59
CA LYS A 11 -23.72 6.42 3.88
C LYS A 11 -22.63 5.99 2.88
N GLY A 12 -22.42 6.73 1.79
CA GLY A 12 -21.43 6.41 0.75
C GLY A 12 -21.71 5.08 0.01
N PRO A 13 -20.85 4.71 -0.96
CA PRO A 13 -21.08 3.56 -1.83
C PRO A 13 -21.12 2.20 -1.11
N LEU A 14 -20.35 2.05 -0.02
CA LEU A 14 -20.34 0.82 0.77
C LEU A 14 -21.36 0.85 1.92
N GLY A 15 -21.57 2.00 2.56
CA GLY A 15 -22.45 2.07 3.73
C GLY A 15 -23.94 1.89 3.39
N GLN A 16 -24.34 2.07 2.13
CA GLN A 16 -25.69 1.68 1.68
C GLN A 16 -25.97 0.17 1.83
N TYR A 17 -24.93 -0.67 1.89
CA TYR A 17 -25.01 -2.13 2.05
C TYR A 17 -24.59 -2.61 3.45
N MET A 18 -24.40 -1.70 4.42
CA MET A 18 -23.78 -2.05 5.70
C MET A 18 -24.53 -3.15 6.46
N GLU A 19 -25.86 -3.12 6.47
CA GLU A 19 -26.69 -4.10 7.18
C GLU A 19 -26.64 -5.50 6.55
N GLN A 20 -26.51 -5.55 5.22
CA GLN A 20 -26.54 -6.80 4.46
C GLN A 20 -25.15 -7.41 4.30
N SER A 21 -24.10 -6.59 4.36
CA SER A 21 -22.73 -7.01 4.09
C SER A 21 -21.96 -7.43 5.35
N HIS A 22 -22.24 -6.83 6.51
CA HIS A 22 -21.44 -7.02 7.71
C HIS A 22 -21.44 -8.46 8.20
N GLY A 23 -20.25 -9.01 8.43
CA GLY A 23 -20.05 -10.39 8.87
C GLY A 23 -20.11 -11.43 7.75
N TYR A 24 -20.48 -11.03 6.53
CA TYR A 24 -20.53 -11.93 5.37
C TYR A 24 -19.68 -11.44 4.21
N TYR A 25 -20.09 -10.37 3.52
CA TYR A 25 -19.34 -9.78 2.41
C TYR A 25 -18.28 -8.78 2.89
N THR A 26 -18.55 -8.10 4.01
CA THR A 26 -17.62 -7.20 4.69
C THR A 26 -17.31 -7.74 6.07
N PHE A 27 -16.04 -7.68 6.48
CA PHE A 27 -15.56 -8.26 7.75
C PHE A 27 -15.96 -9.74 7.96
N PRO A 28 -15.73 -10.63 6.97
CA PRO A 28 -15.99 -12.05 7.15
C PRO A 28 -15.15 -12.63 8.28
N LYS A 29 -15.75 -13.48 9.11
CA LYS A 29 -15.07 -14.16 10.22
C LYS A 29 -14.58 -15.54 9.77
N LEU A 30 -13.42 -15.56 9.12
CA LEU A 30 -12.73 -16.80 8.79
C LEU A 30 -12.04 -17.34 10.05
N GLU A 31 -12.19 -18.64 10.29
CA GLU A 31 -11.64 -19.37 11.43
C GLU A 31 -10.61 -20.42 10.96
N GLY A 32 -9.61 -20.66 11.79
CA GLY A 32 -8.56 -21.65 11.54
C GLY A 32 -7.28 -21.07 10.94
N PRO A 33 -6.30 -21.93 10.59
CA PRO A 33 -5.08 -21.48 9.93
C PRO A 33 -5.36 -20.96 8.52
N ILE A 34 -4.62 -19.93 8.09
CA ILE A 34 -4.63 -19.43 6.70
C ILE A 34 -4.31 -20.57 5.73
N ALA A 35 -5.29 -20.99 4.94
CA ALA A 35 -5.19 -22.14 4.04
C ALA A 35 -6.21 -22.04 2.88
N PRO A 36 -6.09 -22.84 1.82
CA PRO A 36 -7.08 -22.91 0.74
C PRO A 36 -8.48 -23.36 1.20
N ARG A 37 -8.58 -24.02 2.36
CA ARG A 37 -9.84 -24.36 3.03
C ARG A 37 -9.82 -23.79 4.44
N MET A 38 -10.82 -22.99 4.78
CA MET A 38 -11.00 -22.41 6.11
C MET A 38 -12.44 -22.59 6.56
N LYS A 39 -12.69 -22.35 7.85
CA LYS A 39 -14.04 -22.40 8.40
C LYS A 39 -14.68 -21.01 8.34
N PHE A 40 -15.90 -20.93 7.85
CA PHE A 40 -16.71 -19.72 7.76
C PHE A 40 -18.14 -20.05 8.21
N ASN A 41 -18.64 -19.34 9.22
CA ASN A 41 -19.98 -19.57 9.79
C ASN A 41 -20.27 -21.06 10.10
N GLY A 42 -19.30 -21.73 10.75
CA GLY A 42 -19.46 -23.13 11.14
C GLY A 42 -19.19 -24.16 10.04
N ARG A 43 -18.94 -23.74 8.80
CA ARG A 43 -18.76 -24.64 7.64
C ARG A 43 -17.38 -24.51 7.04
N GLU A 44 -16.82 -25.62 6.58
CA GLU A 44 -15.60 -25.59 5.77
C GLU A 44 -15.92 -25.07 4.37
N VAL A 45 -15.14 -24.11 3.88
CA VAL A 45 -15.28 -23.48 2.57
C VAL A 45 -13.93 -23.35 1.88
N LEU A 46 -13.95 -23.31 0.55
CA LEU A 46 -12.77 -22.89 -0.22
C LEU A 46 -12.56 -21.38 -0.06
N THR A 47 -11.31 -20.96 0.16
CA THR A 47 -10.96 -19.56 0.42
C THR A 47 -10.19 -18.96 -0.76
N TRP A 48 -10.84 -18.06 -1.49
CA TRP A 48 -10.28 -17.34 -2.65
C TRP A 48 -9.96 -15.87 -2.39
N SER A 49 -10.13 -15.41 -1.14
CA SER A 49 -10.06 -14.00 -0.76
C SER A 49 -8.78 -13.61 -0.01
N LEU A 50 -7.72 -14.41 -0.12
CA LEU A 50 -6.46 -14.22 0.61
C LEU A 50 -5.32 -13.90 -0.35
N ASN A 51 -4.43 -13.01 0.06
CA ASN A 51 -3.21 -12.65 -0.67
C ASN A 51 -2.01 -13.54 -0.28
N ASN A 52 -2.26 -14.82 0.06
CA ASN A 52 -1.23 -15.78 0.46
C ASN A 52 -0.75 -16.61 -0.75
N TYR A 53 -0.30 -15.93 -1.81
CA TYR A 53 -0.07 -16.54 -3.13
C TYR A 53 0.93 -17.71 -3.11
N LEU A 54 1.97 -17.61 -2.28
CA LEU A 54 3.02 -18.64 -2.16
C LEU A 54 2.78 -19.62 -1.00
N GLY A 55 1.71 -19.44 -0.22
CA GLY A 55 1.42 -20.30 0.92
C GLY A 55 2.30 -20.06 2.15
N PHE A 56 3.12 -19.00 2.19
CA PHE A 56 4.10 -18.79 3.25
C PHE A 56 3.53 -18.36 4.60
N ALA A 57 2.28 -17.90 4.67
CA ALA A 57 1.69 -17.43 5.93
C ALA A 57 1.73 -18.45 7.09
N ASN A 58 1.81 -19.75 6.80
CA ASN A 58 1.93 -20.81 7.81
C ASN A 58 3.19 -21.66 7.64
N HIS A 59 4.18 -21.21 6.85
CA HIS A 59 5.38 -22.00 6.60
C HIS A 59 6.12 -22.29 7.92
N PRO A 60 6.53 -23.55 8.20
CA PRO A 60 7.11 -23.92 9.49
C PRO A 60 8.32 -23.08 9.88
N GLU A 61 9.17 -22.73 8.91
CA GLU A 61 10.36 -21.92 9.17
C GLU A 61 10.03 -20.46 9.52
N VAL A 62 9.01 -19.87 8.89
CA VAL A 62 8.55 -18.51 9.20
C VAL A 62 7.99 -18.47 10.62
N ARG A 63 7.11 -19.42 10.96
CA ARG A 63 6.52 -19.52 12.30
C ARG A 63 7.56 -19.78 13.38
N LYS A 64 8.60 -20.57 13.06
CA LYS A 64 9.71 -20.82 13.97
C LYS A 64 10.50 -19.54 14.21
N ALA A 65 10.85 -18.79 13.17
CA ALA A 65 11.56 -17.52 13.30
C ALA A 65 10.77 -16.50 14.14
N ASP A 66 9.46 -16.38 13.92
CA ASP A 66 8.58 -15.51 14.73
C ASP A 66 8.59 -15.92 16.21
N ALA A 67 8.43 -17.23 16.50
CA ALA A 67 8.40 -17.74 17.86
C ALA A 67 9.74 -17.56 18.60
N GLU A 68 10.86 -17.76 17.90
CA GLU A 68 12.20 -17.57 18.45
C GLU A 68 12.50 -16.09 18.71
N ALA A 69 12.18 -15.20 17.76
CA ALA A 69 12.34 -13.75 17.93
C ALA A 69 11.49 -13.22 19.09
N ALA A 70 10.22 -13.65 19.20
CA ALA A 70 9.34 -13.27 20.30
C ALA A 70 9.85 -13.78 21.66
N LYS A 71 10.45 -14.99 21.71
CA LYS A 71 11.08 -15.53 22.92
C LYS A 71 12.33 -14.75 23.30
N GLU A 72 13.15 -14.35 22.33
CA GLU A 72 14.43 -13.69 22.58
C GLU A 72 14.27 -12.22 22.98
N TRP A 73 13.39 -11.49 22.28
CA TRP A 73 13.30 -10.02 22.41
C TRP A 73 11.93 -9.49 22.84
N GLY A 74 10.88 -10.33 22.82
CA GLY A 74 9.51 -9.89 23.01
C GLY A 74 8.97 -9.05 21.85
N MET A 75 7.73 -8.56 21.98
CA MET A 75 7.03 -7.85 20.89
C MET A 75 7.39 -6.36 20.77
N ALA A 76 8.12 -5.82 21.75
CA ALA A 76 8.40 -4.38 21.83
C ALA A 76 9.82 -4.00 21.37
N TYR A 77 10.64 -4.98 20.98
CA TYR A 77 12.03 -4.74 20.61
C TYR A 77 12.21 -4.59 19.09
N PRO A 78 13.05 -3.64 18.65
CA PRO A 78 13.52 -2.48 19.40
C PRO A 78 12.38 -1.46 19.60
N MET A 79 12.39 -0.72 20.71
CA MET A 79 11.36 0.28 20.96
C MET A 79 11.81 1.66 20.46
N GLY A 80 10.97 2.32 19.67
CA GLY A 80 11.16 3.69 19.21
C GLY A 80 11.16 3.83 17.68
N ALA A 81 11.26 5.06 17.20
CA ALA A 81 11.43 5.33 15.78
C ALA A 81 12.81 4.83 15.29
N ARG A 82 12.89 4.37 14.02
CA ARG A 82 14.15 3.94 13.37
C ARG A 82 15.26 5.01 13.48
N MET A 83 14.90 6.28 13.36
CA MET A 83 15.82 7.41 13.50
C MET A 83 16.41 7.58 14.92
N MET A 84 15.76 7.00 15.93
CA MET A 84 16.14 7.11 17.33
C MET A 84 16.67 5.75 17.82
N SER A 85 15.93 5.07 18.70
CA SER A 85 16.32 3.80 19.32
C SER A 85 15.72 2.56 18.65
N GLY A 86 14.99 2.73 17.54
CA GLY A 86 14.26 1.66 16.86
C GLY A 86 15.05 0.89 15.79
N GLN A 87 16.35 1.13 15.65
CA GLN A 87 17.18 0.52 14.60
C GLN A 87 17.96 -0.70 15.13
N THR A 88 18.06 -1.75 14.32
CA THR A 88 18.92 -2.92 14.63
C THR A 88 19.68 -3.38 13.40
N LYS A 89 20.77 -4.12 13.63
CA LYS A 89 21.51 -4.82 12.56
C LYS A 89 20.64 -5.76 11.71
N TYR A 90 19.50 -6.24 12.25
CA TYR A 90 18.61 -7.13 11.51
C TYR A 90 17.72 -6.38 10.53
N HIS A 91 17.34 -5.13 10.85
CA HIS A 91 16.67 -4.24 9.89
C HIS A 91 17.60 -3.94 8.72
N GLU A 92 18.84 -3.55 8.99
CA GLU A 92 19.86 -3.24 7.96
C GLU A 92 20.14 -4.47 7.10
N LYS A 93 20.25 -5.65 7.72
CA LYS A 93 20.42 -6.89 6.97
C LYS A 93 19.23 -7.15 6.03
N LEU A 94 18.00 -7.02 6.52
CA LEU A 94 16.81 -7.24 5.70
C LEU A 94 16.74 -6.22 4.55
N GLU A 95 17.05 -4.95 4.81
CA GLU A 95 17.10 -3.89 3.81
C GLU A 95 18.08 -4.22 2.68
N LEU A 96 19.31 -4.61 3.03
CA LEU A 96 20.34 -4.99 2.07
C LEU A 96 19.98 -6.28 1.30
N ASP A 97 19.48 -7.31 2.00
CA ASP A 97 19.08 -8.57 1.37
C ASP A 97 17.94 -8.33 0.34
N LEU A 98 16.96 -7.49 0.69
CA LEU A 98 15.86 -7.13 -0.21
C LEU A 98 16.35 -6.26 -1.38
N ALA A 99 17.21 -5.27 -1.13
CA ALA A 99 17.78 -4.42 -2.17
C ALA A 99 18.56 -5.27 -3.20
N HIS A 100 19.39 -6.19 -2.73
CA HIS A 100 20.11 -7.13 -3.60
C HIS A 100 19.15 -8.04 -4.39
N PHE A 101 18.09 -8.55 -3.75
CA PHE A 101 17.09 -9.39 -4.40
C PHE A 101 16.42 -8.69 -5.59
N VAL A 102 16.13 -7.39 -5.48
CA VAL A 102 15.52 -6.60 -6.56
C VAL A 102 16.53 -5.84 -7.43
N GLY A 103 17.83 -6.05 -7.23
CA GLY A 103 18.90 -5.40 -8.01
C GLY A 103 18.99 -3.89 -7.82
N LYS A 104 18.81 -3.41 -6.57
CA LYS A 104 18.95 -1.99 -6.18
C LYS A 104 20.15 -1.79 -5.26
N GLU A 105 20.67 -0.57 -5.26
CA GLU A 105 21.86 -0.20 -4.46
C GLU A 105 21.57 -0.21 -2.95
N ASP A 106 20.35 0.14 -2.56
CA ASP A 106 19.91 0.18 -1.16
C ASP A 106 18.38 -0.01 -1.06
N GLY A 107 17.89 -0.21 0.16
CA GLY A 107 16.49 -0.39 0.49
C GLY A 107 16.16 0.19 1.87
N TYR A 108 14.89 0.49 2.11
CA TYR A 108 14.45 1.00 3.41
C TYR A 108 13.16 0.33 3.86
N LEU A 109 13.17 -0.24 5.07
CA LEU A 109 12.03 -0.95 5.62
C LEU A 109 11.01 0.01 6.21
N LEU A 110 9.77 -0.15 5.77
CA LEU A 110 8.59 0.57 6.27
C LEU A 110 7.60 -0.43 6.87
N ASN A 111 6.86 -0.03 7.90
CA ASN A 111 6.01 -0.95 8.67
C ASN A 111 4.90 -1.62 7.84
N TYR A 112 4.30 -0.88 6.92
CA TYR A 112 3.20 -1.35 6.08
C TYR A 112 3.24 -0.67 4.70
N GLY A 113 2.76 -1.35 3.67
CA GLY A 113 2.76 -0.84 2.30
C GLY A 113 1.96 0.45 2.12
N TYR A 114 0.78 0.57 2.75
CA TYR A 114 -0.07 1.75 2.60
C TYR A 114 0.60 3.04 3.10
N PRO A 115 0.92 3.19 4.40
CA PRO A 115 1.64 4.38 4.88
C PRO A 115 3.02 4.49 4.25
N GLY A 116 3.66 3.38 3.87
CA GLY A 116 4.94 3.42 3.17
C GLY A 116 4.88 4.20 1.85
N MET A 117 3.90 3.89 1.00
CA MET A 117 3.70 4.60 -0.27
C MET A 117 3.37 6.08 -0.05
N VAL A 118 2.49 6.38 0.91
CA VAL A 118 2.15 7.77 1.25
C VAL A 118 3.40 8.54 1.70
N SER A 119 4.22 7.96 2.58
CA SER A 119 5.46 8.57 3.07
C SER A 119 6.52 8.75 1.99
N ILE A 120 6.66 7.79 1.06
CA ILE A 120 7.60 7.91 -0.07
C ILE A 120 7.23 9.10 -0.97
N ILE A 121 5.94 9.20 -1.34
CA ILE A 121 5.46 10.32 -2.15
C ILE A 121 5.66 11.64 -1.39
N ASP A 122 5.33 11.68 -0.10
CA ASP A 122 5.44 12.90 0.71
C ASP A 122 6.89 13.38 0.91
N ALA A 123 7.83 12.44 1.03
CA ALA A 123 9.25 12.73 1.24
C ALA A 123 9.97 13.15 -0.04
N LEU A 124 9.57 12.60 -1.19
CA LEU A 124 10.22 12.86 -2.48
C LEU A 124 9.62 14.07 -3.20
N CYS A 125 8.30 14.29 -3.08
CA CYS A 125 7.61 15.34 -3.82
C CYS A 125 7.36 16.58 -2.95
N SER A 126 7.74 17.72 -3.48
CA SER A 126 7.40 19.06 -2.99
C SER A 126 6.35 19.71 -3.89
N ARG A 127 5.81 20.87 -3.48
CA ARG A 127 4.85 21.64 -4.30
C ARG A 127 5.35 22.04 -5.70
N LYS A 128 6.67 21.98 -5.95
CA LYS A 128 7.27 22.30 -7.25
C LYS A 128 7.23 21.11 -8.22
N ASP A 129 7.08 19.90 -7.70
CA ASP A 129 7.14 18.66 -8.46
C ASP A 129 5.77 18.30 -9.03
N VAL A 130 5.78 17.48 -10.09
CA VAL A 130 4.56 17.03 -10.78
C VAL A 130 4.48 15.51 -10.75
N ILE A 131 3.33 14.96 -10.30
CA ILE A 131 3.09 13.51 -10.31
C ILE A 131 2.27 13.13 -11.55
N VAL A 132 2.70 12.12 -12.29
CA VAL A 132 1.94 11.50 -13.38
C VAL A 132 1.59 10.06 -12.97
N TYR A 133 0.33 9.66 -13.04
CA TYR A 133 -0.10 8.38 -12.49
C TYR A 133 -1.23 7.71 -13.29
N ASP A 134 -1.30 6.38 -13.19
CA ASP A 134 -2.33 5.55 -13.82
C ASP A 134 -3.68 5.69 -13.10
N SER A 135 -4.78 5.78 -13.85
CA SER A 135 -6.12 5.96 -13.29
C SER A 135 -6.60 4.85 -12.36
N GLU A 136 -6.04 3.65 -12.44
CA GLU A 136 -6.39 2.50 -11.60
C GLU A 136 -5.41 2.26 -10.45
N SER A 137 -4.49 3.19 -10.20
CA SER A 137 -3.53 3.11 -9.09
C SER A 137 -4.20 2.87 -7.73
N HIS A 138 -3.56 2.04 -6.92
CA HIS A 138 -4.02 1.63 -5.60
C HIS A 138 -4.25 2.83 -4.67
N ALA A 139 -5.20 2.70 -3.75
CA ALA A 139 -5.65 3.77 -2.86
C ALA A 139 -4.51 4.46 -2.08
N CYS A 140 -3.45 3.73 -1.71
CA CYS A 140 -2.29 4.32 -1.02
C CYS A 140 -1.50 5.33 -1.89
N ILE A 141 -1.43 5.11 -3.21
CA ILE A 141 -0.83 6.05 -4.15
C ILE A 141 -1.73 7.27 -4.27
N MET A 142 -3.05 7.05 -4.38
CA MET A 142 -4.05 8.12 -4.48
C MET A 142 -4.00 9.06 -3.27
N ASP A 143 -3.93 8.52 -2.05
CA ASP A 143 -3.81 9.33 -0.84
C ASP A 143 -2.50 10.13 -0.78
N GLY A 144 -1.38 9.54 -1.23
CA GLY A 144 -0.13 10.27 -1.37
C GLY A 144 -0.23 11.43 -2.38
N ILE A 145 -0.92 11.21 -3.51
CA ILE A 145 -1.19 12.26 -4.51
C ILE A 145 -2.09 13.34 -3.93
N PHE A 146 -3.12 12.99 -3.16
CA PHE A 146 -3.99 13.97 -2.50
C PHE A 146 -3.22 14.81 -1.48
N LEU A 147 -2.31 14.21 -0.73
CA LEU A 147 -1.43 14.93 0.18
C LEU A 147 -0.50 15.90 -0.57
N HIS A 148 0.13 15.45 -1.66
CA HIS A 148 0.93 16.30 -2.55
C HIS A 148 0.12 17.49 -3.09
N LYS A 149 -1.12 17.25 -3.57
CA LYS A 149 -2.02 18.30 -4.04
C LYS A 149 -2.45 19.26 -2.94
N ALA A 150 -2.67 18.77 -1.72
CA ALA A 150 -2.99 19.61 -0.57
C ALA A 150 -1.85 20.58 -0.21
N LYS A 151 -0.59 20.20 -0.51
CA LYS A 151 0.60 21.07 -0.41
C LYS A 151 0.76 22.06 -1.58
N GLY A 152 -0.16 22.05 -2.55
CA GLY A 152 -0.13 22.88 -3.76
C GLY A 152 0.62 22.26 -4.94
N GLY A 153 1.00 20.98 -4.84
CA GLY A 153 1.60 20.23 -5.93
C GLY A 153 0.62 19.93 -7.07
N LYS A 154 1.14 19.66 -8.26
CA LYS A 154 0.33 19.32 -9.44
C LYS A 154 0.42 17.83 -9.74
N SER A 155 -0.66 17.27 -10.28
CA SER A 155 -0.65 15.92 -10.84
C SER A 155 -1.46 15.81 -12.13
N PHE A 156 -1.12 14.81 -12.94
CA PHE A 156 -1.83 14.43 -14.16
C PHE A 156 -2.13 12.92 -14.12
N VAL A 157 -3.33 12.55 -14.54
CA VAL A 157 -3.77 11.16 -14.63
C VAL A 157 -3.77 10.74 -16.10
N PHE A 158 -3.33 9.52 -16.39
CA PHE A 158 -3.54 8.88 -17.68
C PHE A 158 -4.50 7.68 -17.54
N PRO A 159 -5.31 7.36 -18.58
CA PRO A 159 -6.15 6.17 -18.57
C PRO A 159 -5.33 4.91 -18.38
N HIS A 160 -5.93 3.93 -17.73
CA HIS A 160 -5.27 2.68 -17.37
C HIS A 160 -4.55 2.03 -18.56
N ASN A 161 -3.25 1.76 -18.38
CA ASN A 161 -2.39 1.11 -19.37
C ASN A 161 -2.30 1.81 -20.75
N ASP A 162 -2.66 3.11 -20.84
CA ASP A 162 -2.56 3.90 -22.07
C ASP A 162 -1.24 4.68 -22.15
N ILE A 163 -0.24 4.08 -22.79
CA ILE A 163 1.11 4.65 -22.93
C ILE A 163 1.12 5.96 -23.73
N GLU A 164 0.29 6.09 -24.78
CA GLU A 164 0.22 7.31 -25.59
C GLU A 164 -0.29 8.48 -24.76
N ARG A 165 -1.27 8.23 -23.88
CA ARG A 165 -1.78 9.23 -22.94
C ARG A 165 -0.78 9.50 -21.83
N CYS A 166 -0.06 8.50 -21.33
CA CYS A 166 1.02 8.67 -20.38
C CYS A 166 2.10 9.64 -20.92
N GLU A 167 2.58 9.41 -22.16
CA GLU A 167 3.55 10.29 -22.83
C GLU A 167 3.02 11.73 -22.98
N LYS A 168 1.74 11.86 -23.34
CA LYS A 168 1.09 13.19 -23.42
C LYS A 168 1.06 13.89 -22.06
N MET A 169 0.73 13.18 -20.98
CA MET A 169 0.71 13.74 -19.62
C MET A 169 2.11 14.11 -19.13
N LEU A 170 3.11 13.29 -19.46
CA LEU A 170 4.53 13.59 -19.24
C LEU A 170 4.97 14.87 -19.95
N GLY A 171 4.51 15.12 -21.17
CA GLY A 171 4.76 16.38 -21.88
C GLY A 171 4.23 17.61 -21.12
N PHE A 172 3.01 17.53 -20.58
CA PHE A 172 2.46 18.61 -19.75
C PHE A 172 3.18 18.73 -18.40
N ALA A 173 3.56 17.61 -17.79
CA ALA A 173 4.31 17.58 -16.54
C ALA A 173 5.68 18.23 -16.71
N LYS A 174 6.40 17.93 -17.79
CA LYS A 174 7.69 18.52 -18.12
C LYS A 174 7.64 20.03 -18.21
N LYS A 175 6.68 20.58 -18.94
CA LYS A 175 6.48 22.03 -19.03
C LYS A 175 6.27 22.67 -17.64
N ASN A 176 5.43 22.06 -16.79
CA ASN A 176 5.16 22.59 -15.45
C ASN A 176 6.37 22.46 -14.52
N ALA A 177 7.10 21.35 -14.59
CA ALA A 177 8.29 21.11 -13.79
C ALA A 177 9.41 22.10 -14.14
N GLU A 178 9.62 22.36 -15.44
CA GLU A 178 10.57 23.37 -15.93
C GLU A 178 10.21 24.79 -15.46
N GLU A 179 8.92 25.17 -15.53
CA GLU A 179 8.44 26.48 -15.07
C GLU A 179 8.59 26.68 -13.55
N ASN A 180 8.39 25.61 -12.76
CA ASN A 180 8.44 25.68 -11.29
C ASN A 180 9.81 25.33 -10.68
N GLY A 181 10.76 24.85 -11.51
CA GLY A 181 12.05 24.35 -11.07
C GLY A 181 11.93 23.10 -10.18
N GLY A 182 11.06 22.16 -10.57
CA GLY A 182 10.85 20.87 -9.91
C GLY A 182 11.14 19.68 -10.82
N GLY A 183 10.84 18.48 -10.33
CA GLY A 183 10.94 17.22 -11.04
C GLY A 183 9.58 16.61 -11.41
N ILE A 184 9.64 15.44 -12.05
CA ILE A 184 8.48 14.65 -12.43
C ILE A 184 8.61 13.27 -11.78
N MET A 185 7.55 12.81 -11.13
CA MET A 185 7.42 11.44 -10.65
C MET A 185 6.33 10.73 -11.43
N VAL A 186 6.68 9.64 -12.11
CA VAL A 186 5.70 8.73 -12.73
C VAL A 186 5.47 7.57 -11.78
N ILE A 187 4.20 7.23 -11.51
CA ILE A 187 3.83 6.13 -10.61
C ILE A 187 2.81 5.23 -11.30
N THR A 188 3.09 3.93 -11.33
CA THR A 188 2.18 2.86 -11.77
C THR A 188 2.40 1.62 -10.90
N GLU A 189 1.56 0.60 -11.05
CA GLU A 189 1.69 -0.69 -10.38
C GLU A 189 2.25 -1.74 -11.34
N GLY A 190 3.05 -2.69 -10.84
CA GLY A 190 3.50 -3.81 -11.66
C GLY A 190 2.38 -4.82 -11.97
N VAL A 191 1.49 -5.03 -11.00
CA VAL A 191 0.27 -5.83 -11.15
C VAL A 191 -0.84 -5.10 -10.42
N PHE A 192 -1.94 -4.78 -11.11
CA PHE A 192 -3.04 -4.02 -10.52
C PHE A 192 -3.90 -4.91 -9.62
N GLY A 193 -4.11 -4.50 -8.37
CA GLY A 193 -4.80 -5.35 -7.38
C GLY A 193 -6.27 -5.64 -7.69
N MET A 194 -6.96 -4.78 -8.44
CA MET A 194 -8.38 -4.95 -8.77
C MET A 194 -8.62 -5.82 -10.01
N ALA A 195 -7.85 -5.60 -11.07
CA ALA A 195 -8.01 -6.29 -12.35
C ALA A 195 -7.06 -7.50 -12.51
N GLY A 196 -5.92 -7.50 -11.83
CA GLY A 196 -4.91 -8.56 -11.87
C GLY A 196 -4.06 -8.57 -13.15
N ASP A 197 -4.15 -7.53 -13.98
CA ASP A 197 -3.34 -7.35 -15.17
C ASP A 197 -2.03 -6.58 -14.88
N LEU A 198 -1.15 -6.58 -15.87
CA LEU A 198 0.20 -6.01 -15.77
C LEU A 198 0.20 -4.54 -16.18
N GLY A 199 0.95 -3.73 -15.46
CA GLY A 199 1.16 -2.30 -15.73
C GLY A 199 2.41 -1.94 -16.52
#